data_AF-W0VCL6-F1
#
_entry.id   AF-W0VCL6-F1
#
_cell.length_a   1.000
_cell.length_b   1.000
_cell.length_c   1.000
_cell.angle_alpha   90.00
_cell.angle_beta   90.00
_cell.angle_gamma   90.00
#
_symmetry.space_group_name_H-M   'P 1'
#
loop_
_entity.id
_entity.type
_entity.pdbx_description
1 polymer ?
#
loop_
_entity_poly.entity_id
_entity_poly.type
_entity_poly.pdbx_seq_one_letter_code
_entity_poly.pdbx_strand_id
1 'polypeptide(L)'
;MTPIIVTETELHAYVDGVLPPARHAEVEAYLAQHPDQARRMSDYARQNRNLRIFFNRLPDETAPPRLTARPDRAPIPWQRYGATLLIALAGAAGGWIAHGRSGPPVAASPAGVMQSNRPATK
;
A
#
# COMPACT_ATOMS: atom_id res chain seq x y z
N MET A 1 -2.51 7.09 31.74
CA MET A 1 -1.73 8.21 31.17
C MET A 1 -0.68 7.58 30.28
N THR A 2 -0.94 7.45 28.99
CA THR A 2 0.01 6.88 28.04
C THR A 2 1.20 7.84 27.96
N PRO A 3 2.45 7.39 28.17
CA PRO A 3 3.61 8.27 28.01
C PRO A 3 3.55 8.82 26.59
N ILE A 4 3.36 10.13 26.47
CA ILE A 4 3.17 10.72 25.16
C ILE A 4 4.56 10.83 24.52
N ILE A 5 4.87 9.85 23.69
CA ILE A 5 6.06 9.83 22.87
C ILE A 5 5.89 10.92 21.81
N VAL A 6 6.78 11.91 21.81
CA VAL A 6 6.90 12.87 20.72
C VAL A 6 7.46 12.15 19.49
N THR A 7 6.73 12.22 18.38
CA THR A 7 7.12 11.54 17.15
C THR A 7 7.93 12.46 16.23
N GLU A 8 8.74 11.87 15.33
CA GLU A 8 9.48 12.64 14.32
C GLU A 8 8.55 13.50 13.45
N THR A 9 7.35 13.00 13.13
CA THR A 9 6.33 13.74 12.39
C THR A 9 5.89 15.00 13.13
N GLU A 10 5.74 14.93 14.46
CA GLU A 10 5.37 16.10 15.27
C GLU A 10 6.50 17.13 15.38
N LEU A 11 7.75 16.68 15.41
CA LEU A 11 8.91 17.57 15.36
C LEU A 11 8.97 18.35 14.04
N HIS A 12 8.73 17.68 12.92
CA HIS A 12 8.64 18.34 11.62
C HIS A 12 7.41 19.27 11.55
N ALA A 13 6.26 18.83 12.02
CA ALA A 13 5.06 19.66 12.08
C ALA A 13 5.27 20.93 12.93
N TYR A 14 6.05 20.83 14.02
CA TYR A 14 6.43 21.98 14.84
C TYR A 14 7.29 22.98 14.06
N VAL A 15 8.34 22.50 13.38
CA VAL A 15 9.23 23.35 12.56
C VAL A 15 8.51 23.98 11.37
N ASP A 16 7.56 23.26 10.77
CA ASP A 16 6.76 23.74 9.64
C ASP A 16 5.66 24.72 10.06
N GLY A 17 5.31 24.76 11.36
CA GLY A 17 4.26 25.60 11.94
C GLY A 17 2.85 25.05 11.76
N VAL A 18 2.71 23.74 11.52
CA VAL A 18 1.43 23.05 11.30
C VAL A 18 1.02 22.15 12.48
N LEU A 19 1.84 22.10 13.53
CA LEU A 19 1.51 21.35 14.75
C LEU A 19 0.34 22.02 15.49
N PRO A 20 -0.68 21.26 15.93
CA PRO A 20 -1.77 21.81 16.74
C PRO A 20 -1.27 22.41 18.06
N PRO A 21 -1.81 23.56 18.52
CA PRO A 21 -1.33 24.23 19.74
C PRO A 21 -1.31 23.36 21.00
N ALA A 22 -2.26 22.42 21.11
CA ALA A 22 -2.35 21.48 22.23
C ALA A 22 -1.09 20.60 22.39
N ARG A 23 -0.31 20.40 21.32
CA ARG A 23 0.90 19.56 21.31
C ARG A 23 2.20 20.36 21.49
N HIS A 24 2.16 21.69 21.40
CA HIS A 24 3.37 22.53 21.41
C HIS A 24 4.15 22.38 22.71
N ALA A 25 3.46 22.48 23.86
CA ALA A 25 4.10 22.37 25.17
C ALA A 25 4.84 21.04 25.38
N GLU A 26 4.31 19.95 24.81
CA GLU A 26 4.92 18.62 24.91
C GLU A 26 6.17 18.50 24.01
N VAL A 27 6.10 19.04 22.79
CA VAL A 27 7.25 19.10 21.88
C VAL A 27 8.34 20.01 22.43
N GLU A 28 7.99 21.16 23.00
CA GLU A 28 8.94 22.07 23.65
C GLU A 28 9.63 21.41 24.86
N ALA A 29 8.86 20.73 25.71
CA ALA A 29 9.42 20.00 26.84
C ALA A 29 10.36 18.86 26.39
N TYR A 30 10.02 18.17 25.31
CA TYR A 30 10.89 17.16 24.70
C TYR A 30 12.17 17.78 24.13
N LEU A 31 12.08 18.86 23.37
CA LEU A 31 13.24 19.55 22.79
C LEU A 31 14.16 20.16 23.85
N ALA A 32 13.61 20.63 24.97
CA ALA A 32 14.39 21.11 26.11
C ALA A 32 15.24 20.00 26.76
N GLN A 33 14.74 18.75 26.72
CA GLN A 33 15.46 17.57 27.23
C GLN A 33 16.39 16.93 26.19
N HIS A 34 16.26 17.29 24.91
CA HIS A 34 17.01 16.71 23.79
C HIS A 34 17.71 17.81 22.95
N PRO A 35 18.84 18.37 23.43
CA PRO A 35 19.51 19.50 22.78
C PRO A 35 19.98 19.19 21.36
N ASP A 36 20.36 17.94 21.07
CA ASP A 36 20.75 17.53 19.71
C ASP A 36 19.58 17.61 18.73
N GLN A 37 18.38 17.22 19.17
CA GLN A 37 17.16 17.34 18.36
C GLN A 37 16.77 18.81 18.21
N ALA A 38 16.86 19.61 19.27
CA ALA A 38 16.63 21.06 19.19
C ALA A 38 17.54 21.73 18.16
N ARG A 39 18.83 21.36 18.13
CA ARG A 39 19.78 21.86 17.13
C ARG A 39 19.37 21.46 15.72
N ARG A 40 19.02 20.19 15.49
CA ARG A 40 18.55 19.70 14.19
C ARG A 40 17.28 20.43 13.73
N MET A 41 16.31 20.64 14.63
CA MET A 41 15.09 21.39 14.33
C MET A 41 15.38 22.86 14.00
N SER A 42 16.35 23.49 14.68
CA SER A 42 16.77 24.86 14.38
C SER A 42 17.39 25.01 12.99
N ASP A 43 18.14 23.99 12.54
CA ASP A 43 18.74 23.94 11.21
C ASP A 43 17.66 23.80 10.12
N TYR A 44 16.66 22.95 10.34
CA TYR A 44 15.50 22.85 9.46
C TYR A 44 14.68 24.13 9.43
N ALA A 45 14.44 24.77 10.58
CA ALA A 45 13.75 26.06 10.62
C ALA A 45 14.50 27.14 9.81
N ARG A 46 15.84 27.14 9.84
CA ARG A 46 16.66 28.05 9.02
C ARG A 46 16.52 27.75 7.53
N GLN A 47 16.54 26.48 7.13
CA GLN A 47 16.34 26.08 5.73
C GLN A 47 14.95 26.47 5.23
N ASN A 48 13.90 26.18 6.02
CA ASN A 48 12.52 26.57 5.70
C ASN A 48 12.38 28.10 5.53
N ARG A 49 13.00 28.91 6.39
CA ARG A 49 13.01 30.37 6.23
C ARG A 49 13.68 30.80 4.93
N ASN A 50 14.82 30.21 4.57
CA ASN A 50 15.52 30.53 3.32
C ASN A 50 14.67 30.19 2.09
N LEU A 51 14.01 29.03 2.10
CA LEU A 51 13.07 28.63 1.05
C LEU A 51 11.91 29.63 0.95
N ARG A 52 11.27 29.96 2.08
CA ARG A 52 10.18 30.96 2.11
C ARG A 52 10.64 32.31 1.56
N ILE A 53 11.82 32.80 1.92
CA ILE A 53 12.36 34.08 1.39
C ILE A 53 12.58 34.00 -0.12
N PHE A 54 13.11 32.89 -0.62
CA PHE A 54 13.36 32.71 -2.06
C PHE A 54 12.04 32.64 -2.85
N PHE A 55 11.08 31.85 -2.37
CA PHE A 55 9.83 31.61 -3.07
C PHE A 55 8.77 32.70 -2.86
N ASN A 56 8.78 33.45 -1.74
CA ASN A 56 7.87 34.59 -1.53
C ASN A 56 8.11 35.74 -2.51
N ARG A 57 9.22 35.74 -3.25
CA ARG A 57 9.49 36.71 -4.32
C ARG A 57 8.80 36.36 -5.63
N LEU A 58 8.31 35.14 -5.80
CA LEU A 58 7.50 34.82 -6.95
C LEU A 58 6.13 35.50 -6.78
N PRO A 59 5.63 36.20 -7.82
CA PRO A 59 4.26 36.68 -7.83
C PRO A 59 3.32 35.53 -7.55
N ASP A 60 2.19 35.84 -6.91
CA ASP A 60 1.09 34.88 -6.69
C ASP A 60 0.45 34.59 -8.06
N GLU A 61 1.14 33.75 -8.85
CA GLU A 61 0.71 33.38 -10.18
C GLU A 61 -0.49 32.46 -9.99
N THR A 62 -1.67 32.98 -10.36
CA THR A 62 -2.93 32.26 -10.25
C THR A 62 -2.74 30.85 -10.82
N ALA A 63 -2.89 29.83 -9.96
CA ALA A 63 -2.69 28.46 -10.38
C ALA A 63 -3.55 28.19 -11.62
N PRO A 64 -2.99 27.64 -12.71
CA PRO A 64 -3.73 27.47 -13.95
C PRO A 64 -5.00 26.64 -13.69
N PRO A 65 -6.13 26.94 -14.36
CA PRO A 65 -7.43 26.33 -14.05
C PRO A 65 -7.44 24.80 -14.03
N ARG A 66 -6.55 24.17 -14.80
CA ARG A 66 -6.35 22.71 -14.82
C ARG A 66 -5.85 22.11 -13.49
N LEU A 67 -5.21 22.90 -12.63
CA LEU A 67 -4.71 22.49 -11.32
C LEU A 67 -5.71 22.78 -10.19
N THR A 68 -6.64 23.72 -10.41
CA THR A 68 -7.70 24.06 -9.45
C THR A 68 -9.02 23.35 -9.75
N ALA A 69 -9.22 22.89 -10.98
CA ALA A 69 -10.32 22.03 -11.34
C ALA A 69 -10.20 20.73 -10.55
N ARG A 70 -11.14 20.54 -9.61
CA ARG A 70 -11.35 19.25 -8.95
C ARG A 70 -11.58 18.23 -10.08
N PRO A 71 -10.78 17.16 -10.17
CA PRO A 71 -10.95 16.20 -11.24
C PRO A 71 -12.38 15.67 -11.15
N ASP A 72 -13.14 15.87 -12.23
CA ASP A 72 -14.44 15.22 -12.38
C ASP A 72 -14.15 13.72 -12.34
N ARG A 73 -14.46 13.10 -11.20
CA ARG A 73 -14.47 11.65 -11.07
C ARG A 73 -15.65 11.17 -11.89
N ALA A 74 -15.42 10.99 -13.18
CA ALA A 74 -16.38 10.37 -14.06
C ALA A 74 -16.71 8.99 -13.45
N PRO A 75 -18.00 8.65 -13.30
CA PRO A 75 -18.38 7.32 -12.84
C PRO A 75 -17.79 6.28 -13.78
N ILE A 76 -17.14 5.25 -13.22
CA ILE A 76 -16.58 4.16 -14.01
C ILE A 76 -17.74 3.50 -14.77
N PRO A 77 -17.70 3.41 -16.12
CA PRO A 77 -18.79 2.84 -16.89
C PRO A 77 -18.79 1.31 -16.70
N TRP A 78 -19.56 0.83 -15.72
CA TRP A 78 -19.65 -0.58 -15.33
C TRP A 78 -20.01 -1.51 -16.50
N GLN A 79 -20.70 -0.97 -17.52
CA GLN A 79 -21.05 -1.65 -18.76
C GLN A 79 -19.84 -2.24 -19.50
N ARG A 80 -18.64 -1.66 -19.33
CA ARG A 80 -17.40 -2.17 -19.95
C ARG A 80 -16.91 -3.49 -19.32
N TYR A 81 -17.39 -3.86 -18.14
CA TYR A 81 -17.03 -5.10 -17.47
C TYR A 81 -17.99 -6.26 -17.77
N GLY A 82 -18.98 -6.07 -18.66
CA GLY A 82 -19.91 -7.13 -19.04
C GLY A 82 -19.19 -8.35 -19.64
N ALA A 83 -18.25 -8.12 -20.56
CA ALA A 83 -17.51 -9.21 -21.20
C ALA A 83 -16.61 -9.97 -20.22
N THR A 84 -15.90 -9.28 -19.33
CA THR A 84 -15.06 -9.92 -18.30
C THR A 84 -15.88 -10.71 -17.28
N LEU A 85 -17.04 -10.18 -16.86
CA LEU A 85 -17.94 -10.90 -15.98
C LEU A 85 -18.50 -12.16 -16.65
N LEU A 86 -18.91 -12.06 -17.92
CA LEU A 86 -19.39 -13.21 -18.69
C LEU A 86 -18.31 -14.29 -18.87
N ILE A 87 -17.08 -13.91 -19.20
CA ILE A 87 -15.96 -14.85 -19.32
C ILE A 87 -15.65 -15.50 -17.96
N ALA A 88 -15.65 -14.74 -16.87
CA ALA A 88 -15.40 -15.26 -15.53
C ALA A 88 -16.49 -16.25 -15.10
N LEU A 89 -17.77 -15.93 -15.34
CA LEU A 89 -18.90 -16.81 -15.05
C LEU A 89 -18.88 -18.07 -15.91
N ALA A 90 -18.58 -17.95 -17.20
CA ALA A 90 -18.45 -19.09 -18.11
C ALA A 90 -17.29 -20.00 -17.70
N GLY A 91 -16.13 -19.43 -17.33
CA GLY A 91 -14.98 -20.16 -16.83
C GLY A 91 -15.26 -20.86 -15.50
N ALA A 92 -15.93 -20.19 -14.56
CA ALA A 92 -16.32 -20.77 -13.28
C ALA A 92 -17.32 -21.93 -13.46
N ALA A 93 -18.35 -21.75 -14.28
CA ALA A 93 -19.34 -22.79 -14.57
C ALA A 93 -18.70 -23.99 -15.30
N GLY A 94 -17.87 -23.72 -16.31
CA GLY A 94 -17.12 -24.75 -17.03
C GLY A 94 -16.16 -25.52 -16.11
N GLY A 95 -15.45 -24.81 -15.24
CA GLY A 95 -14.55 -25.39 -14.24
C GLY A 95 -15.27 -26.30 -13.25
N TRP A 96 -16.45 -25.91 -12.75
CA TRP A 96 -17.23 -26.73 -11.81
C TRP A 96 -17.74 -28.03 -12.46
N ILE A 97 -18.22 -27.93 -13.70
CA ILE A 97 -18.66 -29.10 -14.49
C ILE A 97 -17.49 -30.04 -14.79
N ALA A 98 -16.33 -29.49 -15.14
CA ALA A 98 -15.12 -30.27 -15.36
C ALA A 98 -14.61 -30.94 -14.07
N HIS A 99 -14.68 -30.24 -12.93
CA HIS A 99 -14.30 -30.76 -11.61
C HIS A 99 -15.13 -32.01 -11.22
N GLY A 100 -16.42 -32.04 -11.56
CA GLY A 100 -17.26 -33.22 -11.34
C GLY A 100 -16.94 -34.42 -12.25
N ARG A 101 -16.20 -34.21 -13.35
CA ARG A 101 -15.79 -35.26 -14.31
C ARG A 101 -14.33 -35.70 -14.16
N SER A 102 -13.50 -34.93 -13.48
CA SER A 102 -12.15 -35.36 -13.11
C SER A 102 -12.23 -36.39 -11.97
N GLY A 103 -12.31 -37.67 -12.32
CA GLY A 103 -11.98 -38.75 -11.40
C GLY A 103 -10.53 -38.65 -10.93
N PRO A 104 -10.16 -39.28 -9.79
CA PRO A 104 -8.82 -39.15 -9.22
C PRO A 104 -7.77 -39.51 -10.28
N PRO A 105 -6.62 -38.81 -10.32
CA PRO A 105 -5.55 -39.17 -11.22
C PRO A 105 -5.23 -40.64 -10.97
N VAL A 106 -5.39 -41.47 -11.99
CA VAL A 106 -4.97 -42.88 -11.94
C VAL A 106 -3.49 -42.85 -11.62
N ALA A 107 -3.16 -43.10 -10.35
CA ALA A 107 -1.80 -43.31 -9.92
C ALA A 107 -1.28 -44.47 -10.76
N ALA A 108 -0.32 -44.18 -11.64
CA ALA A 108 0.42 -45.22 -12.33
C ALA A 108 1.13 -46.05 -11.25
N SER A 109 0.51 -47.17 -10.86
CA SER A 109 1.09 -48.12 -9.92
C SER A 109 2.10 -49.00 -10.68
N PRO A 110 3.38 -49.02 -10.27
CA PRO A 110 4.40 -49.84 -10.89
C PRO A 110 4.47 -51.18 -10.14
N ALA A 111 3.84 -52.25 -10.62
CA ALA A 111 4.19 -53.61 -10.21
C ALA A 111 3.38 -54.66 -10.97
N GLY A 112 4.07 -55.70 -11.47
CA GLY A 112 3.44 -57.00 -11.69
C GLY A 112 3.73 -57.70 -13.01
N VAL A 113 4.97 -57.71 -13.51
CA VAL A 113 5.37 -58.70 -14.53
C VAL A 113 5.46 -60.09 -13.87
N MET A 114 4.34 -60.80 -13.97
CA MET A 114 4.14 -62.25 -14.14
C MET A 114 5.25 -63.22 -13.69
N GLN A 115 5.01 -63.88 -12.55
CA GLN A 115 5.70 -65.10 -12.12
C GLN A 115 5.05 -66.33 -12.78
N SER A 116 5.76 -67.00 -13.71
CA SER A 116 5.30 -68.26 -14.32
C SER A 116 5.81 -69.47 -13.53
N ASN A 117 4.93 -70.13 -12.77
CA ASN A 117 5.21 -71.41 -12.12
C ASN A 117 4.44 -72.53 -12.86
N ARG A 118 5.15 -73.40 -13.59
CA ARG A 118 4.61 -74.63 -14.19
C ARG A 118 4.97 -75.83 -13.29
N PRO A 119 4.02 -76.68 -12.88
CA PRO A 119 4.32 -77.88 -12.09
C PRO A 119 4.78 -79.06 -12.98
N ALA A 120 5.59 -79.91 -12.36
CA ALA A 120 6.32 -81.05 -12.92
C ALA A 120 5.44 -82.24 -13.33
N THR A 121 5.96 -83.07 -14.25
CA THR A 121 5.59 -84.48 -14.35
C THR A 121 6.83 -85.35 -14.57
N LYS A 122 6.79 -86.50 -13.88
CA LYS A 122 7.74 -87.60 -13.72
C LYS A 122 8.21 -88.24 -15.02
#